data_AF-A0A1H4XKQ2-F1
#
_entry.id   AF-A0A1H4XKQ2-F1
#
_cell.length_a   1.000
_cell.length_b   1.000
_cell.length_c   1.000
_cell.angle_alpha   90.00
_cell.angle_beta   90.00
_cell.angle_gamma   90.00
#
_symmetry.space_group_name_H-M   'P 1'
#
loop_
_entity.id
_entity.type
_entity.pdbx_description
1 polymer ?
#
loop_
_entity_poly.entity_id
_entity_poly.type
_entity_poly.pdbx_seq_one_letter_code
_entity_poly.pdbx_strand_id
1 'polypeptide(L)'
;MFDQVIVYVQGAMNYKSDIPVFLLFGAVIIYGLSKFNSKIWLALSISVVAIFAIFYPFFFIAPSFSKGMASMGLIGKEWLKDQEVARSIGIGFMVGIIFSIMLLYLIGSTIVEILKKTSGVYVLATKKEPKAKDYMKVSPNEISEYANADIVFLETKLFSTDITYIKNSFNDEKQIKTSMAWVCKGLPVSIAVRKTKFDCGDHAAISPFHSIA
;
A
#
# COMPACT_ATOMS: atom_id res chain seq x y z
N MET A 1 32.90 18.43 8.58
CA MET A 1 31.74 17.61 9.05
C MET A 1 31.63 16.26 8.35
N PHE A 2 31.96 16.14 7.06
CA PHE A 2 32.06 14.85 6.37
C PHE A 2 33.22 13.96 6.86
N ASP A 3 34.29 14.56 7.38
CA ASP A 3 35.45 13.80 7.86
C ASP A 3 35.14 12.86 9.03
N GLN A 4 34.23 13.24 9.93
CA GLN A 4 33.80 12.34 11.02
C GLN A 4 32.95 11.17 10.49
N VAL A 5 32.19 11.38 9.41
CA VAL A 5 31.45 10.32 8.75
C VAL A 5 32.41 9.37 8.03
N ILE A 6 33.45 9.90 7.37
CA ILE A 6 34.48 9.09 6.70
C ILE A 6 35.30 8.29 7.71
N VAL A 7 35.67 8.88 8.84
CA VAL A 7 36.37 8.19 9.94
C VAL A 7 35.49 7.11 10.57
N TYR A 8 34.19 7.36 10.75
CA TYR A 8 33.24 6.35 11.22
C TYR A 8 33.06 5.20 10.22
N VAL A 9 32.99 5.49 8.92
CA VAL A 9 32.88 4.48 7.85
C VAL A 9 34.18 3.66 7.75
N GLN A 10 35.35 4.28 7.82
CA GLN A 10 36.64 3.58 7.85
C GLN A 10 36.80 2.73 9.12
N GLY A 11 36.37 3.24 10.28
CA GLY A 11 36.36 2.49 11.53
C GLY A 11 35.43 1.29 11.49
N ALA A 12 34.28 1.43 10.84
CA ALA A 12 33.34 0.33 10.64
C ALA A 12 33.88 -0.71 9.65
N MET A 13 34.46 -0.29 8.51
CA MET A 13 35.06 -1.20 7.52
C MET A 13 36.29 -1.97 8.03
N ASN A 14 37.00 -1.45 9.04
CA ASN A 14 38.15 -2.11 9.65
C ASN A 14 37.78 -3.08 10.81
N TYR A 15 36.51 -3.15 11.22
CA TYR A 15 36.05 -4.19 12.14
C TYR A 15 35.85 -5.49 11.34
N LYS A 16 36.32 -6.63 11.85
CA LYS A 16 36.15 -8.00 11.28
C LYS A 16 34.69 -8.49 11.20
N SER A 17 33.74 -7.57 11.14
CA SER A 17 32.31 -7.84 11.16
C SER A 17 31.71 -7.28 9.88
N ASP A 18 31.01 -8.11 9.11
CA ASP A 18 30.35 -7.72 7.85
C ASP A 18 29.17 -6.75 8.06
N ILE A 19 28.81 -6.48 9.32
CA ILE A 19 27.69 -5.63 9.76
C ILE A 19 27.65 -4.23 9.09
N PRO A 20 28.76 -3.48 8.93
CA PRO A 20 28.74 -2.16 8.29
C PRO A 20 28.41 -2.22 6.80
N VAL A 21 28.87 -3.25 6.10
CA VAL A 21 28.60 -3.43 4.67
C VAL A 21 27.12 -3.76 4.47
N PHE A 22 26.57 -4.64 5.30
CA PHE A 22 25.13 -4.95 5.30
C PHE A 22 24.27 -3.74 5.67
N LEU A 23 24.70 -2.90 6.62
CA LEU A 23 24.01 -1.65 6.98
C LEU A 23 24.01 -0.65 5.83
N LEU A 24 25.13 -0.51 5.11
CA LEU A 24 25.26 0.40 3.98
C LEU A 24 24.44 -0.08 2.78
N PHE A 25 24.45 -1.39 2.50
CA PHE A 25 23.58 -2.00 1.48
C PHE A 25 22.09 -1.88 1.84
N GLY A 26 21.74 -2.14 3.11
CA GLY A 26 20.39 -1.97 3.62
C GLY A 26 19.90 -0.53 3.50
N ALA A 27 20.74 0.46 3.85
CA ALA A 27 20.42 1.87 3.71
C ALA A 27 20.20 2.29 2.25
N VAL A 28 21.01 1.78 1.31
CA VAL A 28 20.84 2.04 -0.13
C VAL A 28 19.55 1.41 -0.66
N ILE A 29 19.20 0.19 -0.24
CA ILE A 29 17.92 -0.46 -0.60
C ILE A 29 16.73 0.32 -0.02
N ILE A 30 16.82 0.74 1.24
CA ILE A 30 15.78 1.56 1.90
C ILE A 30 15.61 2.90 1.17
N TYR A 31 16.70 3.57 0.82
CA TYR A 31 16.68 4.84 0.09
C TYR A 31 16.16 4.70 -1.36
N GLY A 32 16.53 3.62 -2.04
CA GLY A 32 16.00 3.28 -3.36
C GLY A 32 14.49 3.07 -3.30
N LEU A 33 14.02 2.29 -2.34
CA LEU A 33 12.59 2.00 -2.17
C LEU A 33 11.78 3.21 -1.67
N SER A 34 12.39 4.13 -0.91
CA SER A 34 11.72 5.33 -0.41
C SER A 34 11.37 6.34 -1.48
N LYS A 35 12.15 6.40 -2.57
CA LYS A 35 11.92 7.35 -3.66
C LYS A 35 10.75 6.97 -4.57
N PHE A 36 10.35 5.70 -4.60
CA PHE A 36 9.33 5.20 -5.53
C PHE A 36 7.92 5.09 -4.92
N ASN A 37 7.78 4.91 -3.60
CA ASN A 37 6.45 4.73 -2.99
C ASN A 37 6.43 5.06 -1.49
N SER A 38 5.67 6.09 -1.11
CA SER A 38 5.54 6.56 0.28
C SER A 38 5.04 5.48 1.24
N LYS A 39 4.23 4.52 0.75
CA LYS A 39 3.74 3.38 1.55
C LYS A 39 4.87 2.42 1.94
N ILE A 40 5.84 2.21 1.04
CA ILE A 40 6.99 1.34 1.28
C ILE A 40 7.93 1.96 2.31
N TRP A 41 8.18 3.27 2.19
CA TRP A 41 9.00 4.01 3.15
C TRP A 41 8.40 3.98 4.56
N LEU A 42 7.09 4.18 4.68
CA LEU A 42 6.39 4.16 5.96
C LEU A 42 6.44 2.75 6.59
N ALA A 43 6.23 1.70 5.80
CA ALA A 43 6.33 0.32 6.27
C ALA A 43 7.75 -0.03 6.76
N LEU A 44 8.78 0.36 6.02
CA LEU A 44 10.18 0.16 6.41
C LEU A 44 10.53 0.93 7.69
N SER A 45 10.11 2.19 7.79
CA SER A 45 10.39 3.04 8.94
C SER A 45 9.73 2.50 10.22
N ILE A 46 8.45 2.10 10.14
CA ILE A 46 7.73 1.47 11.26
C ILE A 46 8.46 0.22 11.74
N SER A 47 9.05 -0.53 10.82
CA SER A 47 9.63 -1.82 11.14
C SER A 47 11.01 -1.73 11.73
N VAL A 48 11.81 -0.73 11.32
CA VAL A 48 13.04 -0.36 12.02
C VAL A 48 12.72 0.05 13.46
N VAL A 49 11.71 0.90 13.66
CA VAL A 49 11.26 1.32 15.00
C VAL A 49 10.76 0.13 15.82
N ALA A 50 9.98 -0.77 15.21
CA ALA A 50 9.50 -1.98 15.87
C ALA A 50 10.67 -2.87 16.30
N ILE A 51 11.68 -3.07 15.45
CA ILE A 51 12.89 -3.83 15.77
C ILE A 51 13.62 -3.21 16.96
N PHE A 52 13.79 -1.89 17.02
CA PHE A 52 14.41 -1.24 18.18
C PHE A 52 13.59 -1.40 19.46
N ALA A 53 12.25 -1.28 19.38
CA ALA A 53 11.38 -1.42 20.53
C ALA A 53 11.37 -2.85 21.11
N ILE A 54 11.45 -3.87 20.24
CA ILE A 54 11.42 -5.28 20.64
C ILE A 54 12.81 -5.89 20.84
N PHE A 55 13.89 -5.18 20.50
CA PHE A 55 15.26 -5.69 20.64
C PHE A 55 15.59 -6.04 22.09
N TYR A 56 15.20 -5.17 23.03
CA TYR A 56 15.42 -5.39 24.46
C TYR A 56 14.72 -6.66 24.98
N PRO A 57 13.40 -6.87 24.80
CA PRO A 57 12.78 -8.13 25.20
C PRO A 57 13.32 -9.35 24.43
N PHE A 58 13.68 -9.21 23.15
CA PHE A 58 14.28 -10.30 22.39
C PHE A 58 15.63 -10.73 22.95
N PHE A 59 16.44 -9.83 23.48
CA PHE A 59 17.73 -10.16 24.07
C PHE A 59 17.62 -11.18 25.22
N PHE A 60 16.55 -11.11 26.02
CA PHE A 60 16.31 -12.03 27.13
C PHE A 60 15.64 -13.34 26.69
N ILE A 61 14.77 -13.29 25.68
CA ILE A 61 13.97 -14.44 25.22
C ILE A 61 14.74 -15.29 24.19
N ALA A 62 15.65 -14.68 23.43
CA ALA A 62 16.38 -15.31 22.33
C ALA A 62 17.10 -16.61 22.68
N PRO A 63 17.80 -16.76 23.83
CA PRO A 63 18.46 -18.02 24.18
C PRO A 63 17.47 -19.17 24.36
N SER A 64 16.30 -18.91 24.97
CA SER A 64 15.24 -19.90 25.17
C SER A 64 14.60 -20.28 23.84
N PHE A 65 14.39 -19.29 22.96
CA PHE A 65 13.87 -19.52 21.62
C PHE A 65 14.82 -20.38 20.77
N SER A 66 16.13 -20.11 20.80
CA SER A 66 17.14 -20.94 20.12
C SER A 66 17.17 -22.37 20.64
N LYS A 67 17.08 -22.57 21.96
CA LYS A 67 16.94 -23.91 22.55
C LYS A 67 15.67 -24.62 22.06
N GLY A 68 14.56 -23.90 21.94
CA GLY A 68 13.32 -24.38 21.33
C GLY A 68 13.53 -24.84 19.88
N MET A 69 14.13 -24.01 19.03
CA MET A 69 14.44 -24.36 17.64
C MET A 69 15.36 -25.58 17.52
N ALA A 70 16.35 -25.73 18.40
CA ALA A 70 17.21 -26.91 18.40
C ALA A 70 16.48 -28.19 18.84
N SER A 71 15.51 -28.07 19.75
CA SER A 71 14.66 -29.20 20.14
C SER A 71 13.74 -29.67 19.01
N MET A 72 13.35 -28.76 18.12
CA MET A 72 12.61 -29.05 16.88
C MET A 72 13.50 -29.53 15.73
N GLY A 73 14.83 -29.60 15.92
CA GLY A 73 15.77 -30.01 14.88
C GLY A 73 16.04 -28.95 13.81
N LEU A 74 15.60 -27.71 14.01
CA LEU A 74 15.77 -26.61 13.04
C LEU A 74 17.18 -26.00 13.07
N ILE A 75 17.90 -26.15 14.18
CA ILE A 75 19.30 -25.75 14.33
C ILE A 75 20.08 -26.85 15.08
N GLY A 76 21.37 -26.98 14.78
CA GLY A 76 22.23 -27.95 15.46
C GLY A 76 22.47 -27.59 16.94
N LYS A 77 22.47 -28.59 17.82
CA LYS A 77 22.68 -28.39 19.27
C LYS A 77 24.09 -27.90 19.59
N GLU A 78 25.05 -28.18 18.70
CA GLU A 78 26.44 -27.73 18.80
C GLU A 78 26.58 -26.19 18.78
N TRP A 79 25.63 -25.48 18.17
CA TRP A 79 25.59 -24.02 18.12
C TRP A 79 25.10 -23.38 19.42
N LEU A 80 24.57 -24.19 20.36
CA LEU A 80 24.04 -23.74 21.65
C LEU A 80 25.02 -23.89 22.81
N LYS A 81 26.27 -24.29 22.53
CA LYS A 81 27.31 -24.47 23.55
C LYS A 81 27.71 -23.16 24.21
N ASP A 82 27.60 -22.05 23.48
CA ASP A 82 27.86 -20.71 23.97
C ASP A 82 26.54 -19.92 24.04
N GLN A 83 26.28 -19.30 25.19
CA GLN A 83 25.07 -18.53 25.44
C GLN A 83 24.99 -17.26 24.59
N GLU A 84 26.13 -16.62 24.27
CA GLU A 84 26.17 -15.44 23.41
C GLU A 84 25.87 -15.80 21.94
N VAL A 85 26.38 -16.94 21.49
CA VAL A 85 26.08 -17.50 20.17
C VAL A 85 24.61 -17.88 20.08
N ALA A 86 24.08 -18.60 21.08
CA ALA A 86 22.67 -18.96 21.14
C ALA A 86 21.75 -17.72 21.13
N ARG A 87 22.14 -16.64 21.83
CA ARG A 87 21.41 -15.37 21.85
C ARG A 87 21.42 -14.71 20.48
N SER A 88 22.59 -14.62 19.85
CA SER A 88 22.75 -14.00 18.52
C SER A 88 21.92 -14.72 17.46
N ILE A 89 21.92 -16.06 17.48
CA ILE A 89 21.09 -16.89 16.59
C ILE A 89 19.60 -16.62 16.83
N GLY A 90 19.17 -16.56 18.09
CA GLY A 90 17.76 -16.35 18.43
C GLY A 90 17.25 -14.97 18.00
N ILE A 91 18.06 -13.93 18.24
CA ILE A 91 17.76 -12.56 17.77
C ILE A 91 17.70 -12.55 16.24
N GLY A 92 18.68 -13.16 15.57
CA GLY A 92 18.73 -13.24 14.10
C GLY A 92 17.46 -13.88 13.51
N PHE A 93 16.99 -14.99 14.07
CA PHE A 93 15.75 -15.62 13.64
C PHE A 93 14.51 -14.77 13.91
N MET A 94 14.40 -14.18 15.10
CA MET A 94 13.24 -13.32 15.44
C MET A 94 13.16 -12.09 14.54
N VAL A 95 14.29 -11.43 14.30
CA VAL A 95 14.36 -10.29 13.37
C VAL A 95 14.08 -10.75 11.94
N GLY A 96 14.63 -11.89 11.52
CA GLY A 96 14.38 -12.50 10.22
C GLY A 96 12.89 -12.75 9.96
N ILE A 97 12.17 -13.32 10.93
CA ILE A 97 10.72 -13.56 10.85
C ILE A 97 9.95 -12.24 10.61
N ILE A 98 10.31 -11.18 11.33
CA ILE A 98 9.66 -9.88 11.19
C ILE A 98 9.90 -9.30 9.79
N PHE A 99 11.14 -9.37 9.30
CA PHE A 99 11.47 -8.97 7.93
C PHE A 99 10.73 -9.83 6.89
N SER A 100 10.59 -11.14 7.10
CA SER A 100 9.84 -12.01 6.19
C SER A 100 8.34 -11.67 6.16
N ILE A 101 7.70 -11.43 7.31
CA ILE A 101 6.29 -11.03 7.39
C ILE A 101 6.08 -9.70 6.66
N MET A 102 6.96 -8.73 6.92
CA MET A 102 6.96 -7.45 6.22
C MET A 102 7.07 -7.59 4.70
N LEU A 103 8.03 -8.39 4.23
CA LEU A 103 8.28 -8.58 2.82
C LEU A 103 7.07 -9.24 2.16
N LEU A 104 6.48 -10.24 2.81
CA LEU A 104 5.25 -10.89 2.36
C LEU A 104 4.08 -9.90 2.28
N TYR A 105 3.91 -9.04 3.29
CA TYR A 105 2.90 -7.98 3.26
C TYR A 105 3.12 -7.02 2.09
N LEU A 106 4.37 -6.62 1.85
CA LEU A 106 4.72 -5.70 0.77
C LEU A 106 4.46 -6.32 -0.61
N ILE A 107 4.85 -7.58 -0.81
CA ILE A 107 4.55 -8.35 -2.03
C ILE A 107 3.04 -8.49 -2.21
N GLY A 108 2.32 -8.93 -1.18
CA GLY A 108 0.87 -9.11 -1.23
C GLY A 108 0.14 -7.80 -1.54
N SER A 109 0.50 -6.70 -0.88
CA SER A 109 -0.08 -5.38 -1.15
C SER A 109 0.21 -4.89 -2.57
N THR A 110 1.40 -5.20 -3.11
CA THR A 110 1.78 -4.86 -4.48
C THR A 110 0.97 -5.66 -5.50
N ILE A 111 0.82 -6.97 -5.29
CA ILE A 111 -0.02 -7.82 -6.14
C ILE A 111 -1.46 -7.32 -6.13
N VAL A 112 -2.02 -7.04 -4.95
CA VAL A 112 -3.39 -6.49 -4.82
C VAL A 112 -3.51 -5.15 -5.56
N GLU A 113 -2.53 -4.26 -5.44
CA GLU A 113 -2.53 -2.97 -6.15
C GLU A 113 -2.47 -3.16 -7.67
N ILE A 114 -1.67 -4.12 -8.17
CA ILE A 114 -1.59 -4.46 -9.59
C ILE A 114 -2.93 -5.03 -10.08
N LEU A 115 -3.53 -5.95 -9.33
CA LEU A 115 -4.85 -6.53 -9.61
C LEU A 115 -5.97 -5.49 -9.53
N LYS A 116 -5.83 -4.44 -8.72
CA LYS A 116 -6.79 -3.33 -8.71
C LYS A 116 -6.60 -2.42 -9.92
N LYS A 117 -5.37 -2.20 -10.38
CA LYS A 117 -5.09 -1.38 -11.58
C LYS A 117 -5.58 -1.98 -12.89
N THR A 118 -5.93 -3.26 -12.93
CA THR A 118 -6.65 -3.85 -14.08
C THR A 118 -8.13 -3.48 -14.09
N SER A 119 -8.73 -3.11 -12.94
CA SER A 119 -10.10 -2.61 -12.88
C SER A 119 -10.17 -1.17 -13.40
N GLY A 120 -10.99 -0.94 -14.43
CA GLY A 120 -11.26 0.39 -14.95
C GLY A 120 -11.81 1.34 -13.88
N VAL A 121 -12.74 0.86 -13.04
CA VAL A 121 -13.33 1.63 -11.92
C VAL A 121 -12.26 2.13 -10.97
N TYR A 122 -11.32 1.27 -10.56
CA TYR A 122 -10.25 1.65 -9.65
C TYR A 122 -9.31 2.69 -10.25
N VAL A 123 -8.95 2.53 -11.52
CA VAL A 123 -8.11 3.51 -12.23
C VAL A 123 -8.81 4.86 -12.33
N LEU A 124 -10.12 4.85 -12.59
CA LEU A 124 -10.92 6.07 -12.68
C LEU A 124 -11.08 6.75 -11.31
N ALA A 125 -11.32 5.98 -10.25
CA ALA A 125 -11.46 6.48 -8.88
C ALA A 125 -10.18 7.10 -8.32
N THR A 126 -9.02 6.55 -8.69
CA THR A 126 -7.72 6.96 -8.12
C THR A 126 -7.03 8.09 -8.88
N LYS A 127 -7.44 8.38 -10.12
CA LYS A 127 -6.88 9.49 -10.89
C LYS A 127 -7.49 10.83 -10.47
N LYS A 128 -6.62 11.79 -10.12
CA LYS A 128 -7.03 13.16 -9.82
C LYS A 128 -7.75 13.83 -11.00
N GLU A 129 -7.26 13.60 -12.22
CA GLU A 129 -7.83 14.14 -13.47
C GLU A 129 -7.90 13.03 -14.53
N PRO A 130 -9.00 12.25 -14.56
CA PRO A 130 -9.17 11.20 -15.56
C PRO A 130 -9.41 11.81 -16.95
N LYS A 131 -8.79 11.23 -17.98
CA LYS A 131 -8.98 11.66 -19.38
C LYS A 131 -10.13 10.88 -20.02
N ALA A 132 -10.67 11.35 -21.15
CA ALA A 132 -11.74 10.65 -21.89
C ALA A 132 -11.46 9.15 -22.11
N LYS A 133 -10.21 8.80 -22.47
CA LYS A 133 -9.76 7.40 -22.63
C LYS A 133 -9.88 6.54 -21.37
N ASP A 134 -9.82 7.15 -20.19
CA ASP A 134 -9.97 6.45 -18.91
C ASP A 134 -11.45 6.13 -18.65
N TYR A 135 -12.37 7.05 -18.99
CA TYR A 135 -13.81 6.81 -18.91
C TYR A 135 -14.31 5.77 -19.92
N MET A 136 -13.66 5.66 -21.09
CA MET A 136 -13.98 4.63 -22.10
C MET A 136 -13.62 3.20 -21.66
N LYS A 137 -12.63 3.04 -20.76
CA LYS A 137 -12.23 1.72 -20.24
C LYS A 137 -13.27 1.12 -19.30
N VAL A 138 -14.14 1.95 -18.75
CA VAL A 138 -15.17 1.56 -17.79
C VAL A 138 -16.47 1.36 -18.54
N SER A 139 -16.87 0.10 -18.76
CA SER A 139 -18.10 -0.21 -19.48
C SER A 139 -19.33 0.05 -18.61
N PRO A 140 -20.43 0.59 -19.14
CA PRO A 140 -21.72 0.68 -18.43
C PRO A 140 -22.21 -0.67 -17.87
N ASN A 141 -21.75 -1.80 -18.41
CA ASN A 141 -22.08 -3.12 -17.89
C ASN A 141 -21.52 -3.39 -16.50
N GLU A 142 -20.51 -2.64 -16.04
CA GLU A 142 -19.90 -2.82 -14.72
C GLU A 142 -20.83 -2.43 -13.56
N ILE A 143 -21.88 -1.64 -13.83
CA ILE A 143 -22.95 -1.28 -12.88
C ILE A 143 -24.24 -2.09 -13.10
N SER A 144 -24.22 -3.15 -13.93
CA SER A 144 -25.40 -3.97 -14.24
C SER A 144 -26.08 -4.55 -12.99
N GLU A 145 -25.32 -4.85 -11.94
CA GLU A 145 -25.85 -5.30 -10.64
C GLU A 145 -26.79 -4.28 -9.97
N TYR A 146 -26.64 -3.00 -10.30
CA TYR A 146 -27.47 -1.90 -9.82
C TYR A 146 -28.45 -1.38 -10.89
N ALA A 147 -28.44 -1.92 -12.10
CA ALA A 147 -29.25 -1.41 -13.22
C ALA A 147 -30.76 -1.52 -12.95
N ASN A 148 -31.19 -2.51 -12.17
CA ASN A 148 -32.58 -2.73 -11.78
C ASN A 148 -32.87 -2.28 -10.33
N ALA A 149 -31.90 -1.68 -9.65
CA ALA A 149 -32.10 -1.19 -8.30
C ALA A 149 -33.01 0.04 -8.29
N ASP A 150 -33.96 0.07 -7.38
CA ASP A 150 -34.82 1.24 -7.21
C ASP A 150 -34.03 2.42 -6.60
N ILE A 151 -34.47 3.64 -6.88
CA ILE A 151 -33.81 4.87 -6.40
C ILE A 151 -33.76 4.91 -4.88
N VAL A 152 -34.83 4.46 -4.22
CA VAL A 152 -34.92 4.40 -2.76
C VAL A 152 -33.85 3.47 -2.20
N PHE A 153 -33.61 2.32 -2.84
CA PHE A 153 -32.54 1.42 -2.43
C PHE A 153 -31.17 2.09 -2.55
N LEU A 154 -30.89 2.79 -3.66
CA LEU A 154 -29.62 3.48 -3.87
C LEU A 154 -29.42 4.62 -2.86
N GLU A 155 -30.47 5.36 -2.53
CA GLU A 155 -30.43 6.43 -1.52
C GLU A 155 -30.11 5.90 -0.12
N THR A 156 -30.54 4.69 0.24
CA THR A 156 -30.17 4.09 1.54
C THR A 156 -28.69 3.70 1.64
N LYS A 157 -27.98 3.62 0.51
CA LYS A 157 -26.57 3.23 0.43
C LYS A 157 -25.60 4.41 0.40
N LEU A 158 -26.11 5.62 0.21
CA LEU A 158 -25.30 6.82 -0.03
C LEU A 158 -25.51 7.86 1.06
N PHE A 159 -24.52 8.71 1.28
CA PHE A 159 -24.68 9.86 2.16
C PHE A 159 -25.62 10.89 1.54
N SER A 160 -26.38 11.60 2.38
CA SER A 160 -27.32 12.63 1.95
C SER A 160 -26.65 13.74 1.13
N THR A 161 -25.42 14.12 1.49
CA THR A 161 -24.59 15.09 0.74
C THR A 161 -24.34 14.66 -0.71
N ASP A 162 -24.05 13.38 -0.90
CA ASP A 162 -23.72 12.80 -2.20
C ASP A 162 -24.98 12.73 -3.07
N ILE A 163 -26.10 12.34 -2.46
CA ILE A 163 -27.42 12.32 -3.09
C ILE A 163 -27.81 13.72 -3.57
N THR A 164 -27.69 14.74 -2.70
CA THR A 164 -28.01 16.12 -3.06
C THR A 164 -27.12 16.62 -4.20
N TYR A 165 -25.82 16.34 -4.17
CA TYR A 165 -24.92 16.72 -5.25
C TYR A 165 -25.31 16.08 -6.59
N ILE A 166 -25.65 14.78 -6.59
CA ILE A 166 -26.08 14.06 -7.80
C ILE A 166 -27.41 14.62 -8.33
N LYS A 167 -28.41 14.79 -7.45
CA LYS A 167 -29.73 15.33 -7.83
C LYS A 167 -29.65 16.74 -8.38
N ASN A 168 -28.73 17.56 -7.88
CA ASN A 168 -28.49 18.91 -8.41
C ASN A 168 -27.71 18.91 -9.74
N SER A 169 -27.11 17.79 -10.13
CA SER A 169 -26.28 17.68 -11.34
C SER A 169 -27.07 17.21 -12.58
N PHE A 170 -28.28 16.67 -12.41
CA PHE A 170 -29.07 16.05 -13.47
C PHE A 170 -30.56 16.33 -13.32
N ASN A 171 -31.25 16.48 -14.45
CA ASN A 171 -32.71 16.63 -14.49
C ASN A 171 -33.43 15.31 -14.80
N ASP A 172 -32.72 14.30 -15.31
CA ASP A 172 -33.27 13.00 -15.67
C ASP A 172 -33.05 11.98 -14.55
N GLU A 173 -34.12 11.34 -14.09
CA GLU A 173 -34.08 10.29 -13.06
C GLU A 173 -33.16 9.13 -13.49
N LYS A 174 -33.12 8.80 -14.78
CA LYS A 174 -32.24 7.73 -15.28
C LYS A 174 -30.77 8.08 -15.06
N GLN A 175 -30.37 9.34 -15.31
CA GLN A 175 -29.00 9.82 -15.08
C GLN A 175 -28.66 9.88 -13.58
N ILE A 176 -29.62 10.26 -12.75
CA ILE A 176 -29.48 10.23 -11.28
C ILE A 176 -29.21 8.79 -10.81
N LYS A 177 -30.04 7.83 -11.24
CA LYS A 177 -29.88 6.40 -10.92
C LYS A 177 -28.53 5.86 -11.38
N THR A 178 -28.13 6.15 -12.63
CA THR A 178 -26.82 5.72 -13.17
C THR A 178 -25.66 6.30 -12.37
N SER A 179 -25.73 7.57 -11.97
CA SER A 179 -24.67 8.20 -11.16
C SER A 179 -24.59 7.59 -9.77
N MET A 180 -25.73 7.34 -9.12
CA MET A 180 -25.77 6.67 -7.83
C MET A 180 -25.21 5.24 -7.91
N ALA A 181 -25.53 4.49 -8.96
CA ALA A 181 -24.97 3.17 -9.21
C ALA A 181 -23.44 3.20 -9.37
N TRP A 182 -22.90 4.20 -10.05
CA TRP A 182 -21.46 4.43 -10.14
C TRP A 182 -20.80 4.71 -8.79
N VAL A 183 -21.45 5.49 -7.92
CA VAL A 183 -20.96 5.74 -6.56
C VAL A 183 -21.00 4.45 -5.73
N CYS A 184 -22.09 3.67 -5.81
CA CYS A 184 -22.18 2.36 -5.16
C CYS A 184 -21.11 1.38 -5.64
N LYS A 185 -20.65 1.50 -6.90
CA LYS A 185 -19.52 0.72 -7.44
C LYS A 185 -18.15 1.18 -6.91
N GLY A 186 -18.09 2.32 -6.23
CA GLY A 186 -16.87 2.84 -5.61
C GLY A 186 -16.24 4.02 -6.34
N LEU A 187 -16.92 4.66 -7.30
CA LEU A 187 -16.45 5.92 -7.87
C LEU A 187 -16.73 7.09 -6.90
N PRO A 188 -15.78 8.04 -6.76
CA PRO A 188 -16.07 9.30 -6.08
C PRO A 188 -17.21 10.05 -6.79
N VAL A 189 -18.07 10.72 -6.02
CA VAL A 189 -19.30 11.38 -6.50
C VAL A 189 -19.04 12.29 -7.72
N SER A 190 -18.04 13.15 -7.65
CA SER A 190 -17.72 14.08 -8.75
C SER A 190 -17.22 13.38 -10.02
N ILE A 191 -16.64 12.19 -9.90
CA ILE A 191 -16.21 11.35 -11.03
C ILE A 191 -17.39 10.55 -11.56
N ALA A 192 -18.26 10.03 -10.70
CA ALA A 192 -19.48 9.34 -11.08
C ALA A 192 -20.40 10.24 -11.92
N VAL A 193 -20.64 11.48 -11.49
CA VAL A 193 -21.40 12.47 -12.26
C VAL A 193 -20.76 12.71 -13.64
N ARG A 194 -19.44 12.88 -13.72
CA ARG A 194 -18.73 13.06 -15.01
C ARG A 194 -18.80 11.81 -15.89
N LYS A 195 -18.71 10.62 -15.31
CA LYS A 195 -18.85 9.34 -16.01
C LYS A 195 -20.26 9.19 -16.59
N THR A 196 -21.31 9.54 -15.85
CA THR A 196 -22.67 9.51 -16.38
C THR A 196 -22.87 10.51 -17.51
N LYS A 197 -22.34 11.73 -17.41
CA LYS A 197 -22.34 12.68 -18.54
C LYS A 197 -21.65 12.12 -19.78
N PHE A 198 -20.50 11.46 -19.58
CA PHE A 198 -19.79 10.77 -20.66
C PHE A 198 -20.63 9.68 -21.34
N ASP A 199 -21.28 8.84 -20.53
CA ASP A 199 -22.08 7.71 -21.00
C ASP A 199 -23.31 8.18 -21.78
N CYS A 200 -23.81 9.37 -21.48
CA CYS A 200 -24.91 10.02 -22.21
C CYS A 200 -24.44 10.80 -23.46
N GLY A 201 -23.15 10.75 -23.83
CA GLY A 201 -22.62 11.38 -25.04
C GLY A 201 -22.15 12.84 -24.86
N ASP A 202 -22.18 13.39 -23.66
CA ASP A 202 -21.63 14.72 -23.37
C ASP A 202 -20.11 14.64 -23.14
N HIS A 203 -19.38 14.45 -24.24
CA HIS A 203 -17.92 14.36 -24.24
C HIS A 203 -17.23 15.71 -23.95
N ALA A 204 -17.96 16.83 -24.07
CA ALA A 204 -17.47 18.16 -23.76
C ALA A 204 -17.28 18.37 -22.24
N ALA A 205 -18.07 17.68 -21.40
CA ALA A 205 -17.98 17.72 -19.94
C ALA A 205 -16.65 17.14 -19.36
N ILE A 206 -15.76 16.60 -20.20
CA ILE A 206 -14.51 15.94 -19.80
C ILE A 206 -13.27 16.66 -20.36
N SER A 207 -13.48 17.71 -21.17
CA SER A 207 -12.38 18.59 -21.56
C SER A 207 -11.90 19.38 -20.34
N PRO A 208 -10.62 19.28 -19.94
CA PRO A 208 -10.07 20.22 -18.97
C PRO A 208 -9.97 21.57 -19.69
N PHE A 209 -10.77 22.54 -19.27
CA PHE A 209 -10.55 23.98 -19.53
C PHE A 209 -9.84 24.31 -20.86
N HIS A 210 -10.62 24.54 -21.92
CA HIS A 210 -10.27 25.68 -22.77
C HIS A 210 -10.82 26.93 -22.08
N SER A 211 -10.06 27.49 -21.12
CA SER A 211 -10.19 28.91 -20.80
C SER A 211 -9.53 29.67 -21.96
N ILE A 212 -10.33 30.02 -22.96
CA ILE A 212 -10.04 31.18 -23.79
C ILE A 212 -10.78 32.34 -23.13
N ALA A 213 -10.02 33.20 -22.46
CA ALA A 213 -10.16 34.66 -22.42
C ALA A 213 -9.02 35.20 -21.55
#